data_AF-A1ZWU6-F1
#
_entry.id   AF-A1ZWU6-F1
#
_cell.length_a   1.000
_cell.length_b   1.000
_cell.length_c   1.000
_cell.angle_alpha   90.00
_cell.angle_beta   90.00
_cell.angle_gamma   90.00
#
_symmetry.space_group_name_H-M   'P 1'
#
loop_
_entity.id
_entity.type
_entity.pdbx_description
1 polymer ?
#
loop_
_entity_poly.entity_id
_entity_poly.type
_entity_poly.pdbx_seq_one_letter_code
_entity_poly.pdbx_strand_id
1 'polypeptide(L)'
;MHLKESNGFIGLYTERPYKKGELLFELRGPIKADATSTSIQISKAKHIEDAYTQYINHHCTPSAKIVGRKVMAQHDLKPNDEITFDKNIMADELQKPFVCKCCGKLLRGKKYPAT
;
A
#
# COMPACT_ATOMS: atom_id res chain seq x y z
N MET A 1 6.02 5.49 12.83
CA MET A 1 5.50 4.19 12.35
C MET A 1 6.57 3.16 12.61
N HIS A 2 6.19 1.95 13.00
CA HIS A 2 7.17 0.89 13.29
C HIS A 2 6.92 -0.34 12.42
N LEU A 3 7.98 -1.14 12.21
CA LEU A 3 7.90 -2.44 11.57
C LEU A 3 7.68 -3.52 12.63
N LYS A 4 6.85 -4.50 12.33
CA LYS A 4 6.59 -5.64 13.21
C LYS A 4 6.36 -6.89 12.39
N GLU A 5 6.95 -8.00 12.83
CA GLU A 5 6.68 -9.31 12.27
C GLU A 5 5.36 -9.87 12.81
N SER A 6 4.52 -10.41 11.93
CA SER A 6 3.29 -11.11 12.27
C SER A 6 3.02 -12.20 11.24
N ASN A 7 2.75 -13.43 11.70
CA ASN A 7 2.45 -14.58 10.84
C ASN A 7 3.48 -14.84 9.72
N GLY A 8 4.77 -14.59 10.00
CA GLY A 8 5.87 -14.78 9.04
C GLY A 8 6.01 -13.67 7.99
N PHE A 9 5.31 -12.54 8.15
CA PHE A 9 5.43 -11.37 7.30
C PHE A 9 5.78 -10.14 8.13
N ILE A 10 6.56 -9.22 7.55
CA ILE A 10 6.80 -7.91 8.15
C ILE A 10 5.71 -6.95 7.67
N GLY A 11 5.05 -6.27 8.62
CA GLY A 11 4.07 -5.23 8.36
C GLY A 11 4.51 -3.86 8.88
N LEU A 12 3.90 -2.79 8.37
CA LEU A 12 4.04 -1.43 8.87
C LEU A 12 2.86 -1.08 9.78
N TYR A 13 3.14 -0.59 10.97
CA TYR A 13 2.13 -0.34 12.00
C TYR A 13 2.19 1.10 12.53
N THR A 14 1.04 1.59 12.95
CA THR A 14 0.90 2.90 13.59
C THR A 14 1.47 2.92 15.00
N GLU A 15 2.09 4.02 15.42
CA GLU A 15 2.58 4.21 16.80
C GLU A 15 1.65 5.09 17.65
N ARG A 16 0.79 5.86 16.97
CA ARG A 16 -0.14 6.80 17.56
C ARG A 16 -1.49 6.70 16.84
N PRO A 17 -2.59 7.20 17.42
CA PRO A 17 -3.85 7.25 16.71
C PRO A 17 -3.79 8.25 15.53
N TYR A 18 -4.60 7.98 14.51
CA TYR A 18 -4.85 8.85 13.36
C TYR A 18 -6.36 8.95 13.10
N LYS A 19 -6.83 10.12 12.70
CA LYS A 19 -8.22 10.29 12.23
C LYS A 19 -8.36 9.94 10.76
N LYS A 20 -9.56 9.55 10.35
CA LYS A 20 -9.91 9.40 8.93
C LYS A 20 -9.48 10.64 8.15
N GLY A 21 -8.72 10.44 7.08
CA GLY A 21 -8.23 11.52 6.22
C GLY A 21 -6.97 12.23 6.75
N GLU A 22 -6.39 11.80 7.87
CA GLU A 22 -5.11 12.31 8.34
C GLU A 22 -3.95 11.74 7.51
N LEU A 23 -2.88 12.53 7.37
CA LEU A 23 -1.65 12.12 6.72
C LEU A 23 -0.89 11.12 7.60
N LEU A 24 -0.63 9.93 7.05
CA LEU A 24 0.21 8.93 7.69
C LEU A 24 1.69 9.24 7.43
N PHE A 25 2.04 9.39 6.15
CA PHE A 25 3.37 9.81 5.68
C PHE A 25 3.32 10.19 4.20
N GLU A 26 4.41 10.77 3.71
CA GLU A 26 4.62 11.06 2.29
C GLU A 26 5.64 10.11 1.70
N LEU A 27 5.40 9.64 0.48
CA LEU A 27 6.32 8.82 -0.28
C LEU A 27 7.51 9.69 -0.73
N ARG A 28 8.73 9.39 -0.29
CA ARG A 28 9.92 10.24 -0.44
C ARG A 28 11.08 9.60 -1.19
N GLY A 29 11.03 8.33 -1.55
CA GLY A 29 12.16 7.71 -2.24
C GLY A 29 12.23 7.97 -3.75
N PRO A 30 13.12 7.25 -4.46
CA PRO A 30 13.48 7.55 -5.84
C PRO A 30 12.32 7.33 -6.80
N ILE A 31 12.27 8.16 -7.85
CA ILE A 31 11.34 8.02 -8.96
C ILE A 31 12.05 7.27 -10.10
N LYS A 32 11.43 6.20 -10.58
CA LYS A 32 11.92 5.33 -11.65
C LYS A 32 10.91 5.29 -12.80
N ALA A 33 11.38 4.99 -14.00
CA ALA A 33 10.52 4.77 -15.16
C ALA A 33 9.79 3.42 -15.05
N ASP A 34 10.51 2.38 -14.63
CA ASP A 34 10.00 1.02 -14.57
C ASP A 34 9.38 0.68 -13.22
N ALA A 35 8.34 -0.15 -13.27
CA ALA A 35 7.68 -0.69 -12.10
C ALA A 35 8.54 -1.76 -11.42
N THR A 36 8.62 -1.71 -10.10
CA THR A 36 9.09 -2.83 -9.26
C THR A 36 7.90 -3.46 -8.54
N SER A 37 8.10 -4.63 -7.92
CA SER A 37 7.06 -5.29 -7.11
C SER A 37 6.62 -4.48 -5.87
N THR A 38 7.37 -3.45 -5.50
CA THR A 38 7.17 -2.65 -4.28
C THR A 38 6.97 -1.17 -4.58
N SER A 39 7.08 -0.75 -5.85
CA SER A 39 6.87 0.63 -6.26
C SER A 39 5.40 1.01 -6.39
N ILE A 40 5.10 2.31 -6.26
CA ILE A 40 3.79 2.90 -6.51
C ILE A 40 3.85 3.77 -7.77
N GLN A 41 2.99 3.50 -8.73
CA GLN A 41 2.81 4.31 -9.93
C GLN A 41 2.15 5.65 -9.57
N ILE A 42 2.90 6.74 -9.77
CA ILE A 42 2.47 8.12 -9.48
C ILE A 42 2.11 8.90 -10.76
N SER A 43 2.46 8.36 -11.94
CA SER A 43 1.99 8.82 -13.25
C SER A 43 2.15 7.70 -14.28
N LYS A 44 1.66 7.89 -15.51
CA LYS A 44 1.70 6.88 -16.59
C LYS A 44 3.08 6.23 -16.80
N ALA A 45 4.17 6.98 -16.62
CA ALA A 45 5.54 6.52 -16.85
C ALA A 45 6.46 6.72 -15.63
N LYS A 46 5.89 6.86 -14.42
CA LYS A 46 6.71 7.08 -13.21
C LYS A 46 6.20 6.27 -12.03
N HIS A 47 7.14 5.60 -11.39
CA HIS A 47 6.98 4.81 -10.19
C HIS A 47 7.84 5.39 -9.09
N ILE A 48 7.32 5.48 -7.86
CA ILE A 48 8.09 5.85 -6.67
C ILE A 48 8.33 4.60 -5.83
N GLU A 49 9.56 4.46 -5.35
CA GLU A 49 9.93 3.44 -4.37
C GLU A 49 10.14 4.16 -3.04
N ASP A 50 9.49 3.71 -1.97
CA ASP A 50 9.64 4.31 -0.66
C ASP A 50 10.12 3.26 0.35
N ALA A 51 10.79 3.70 1.41
CA ALA A 51 11.33 2.81 2.42
C ALA A 51 10.24 1.91 3.05
N TYR A 52 9.00 2.39 3.09
CA TYR A 52 7.90 1.66 3.69
C TYR A 52 7.11 0.75 2.74
N THR A 53 7.12 0.99 1.43
CA THR A 53 6.13 0.36 0.53
C THR A 53 6.27 -1.15 0.41
N GLN A 54 7.47 -1.68 0.63
CA GLN A 54 7.73 -3.13 0.69
C GLN A 54 7.09 -3.83 1.90
N TYR A 55 6.81 -3.10 2.98
CA TYR A 55 6.27 -3.63 4.23
C TYR A 55 4.77 -3.38 4.40
N ILE A 56 4.12 -2.75 3.43
CA ILE A 56 2.68 -2.47 3.49
C ILE A 56 1.95 -3.65 2.87
N ASN A 57 1.17 -4.36 3.65
CA ASN A 57 0.45 -5.55 3.19
C ASN A 57 -0.86 -5.20 2.46
N HIS A 58 -1.45 -6.20 1.82
CA HIS A 58 -2.77 -6.06 1.19
C HIS A 58 -3.89 -6.31 2.20
N HIS A 59 -4.95 -5.49 2.14
CA HIS A 59 -6.24 -5.83 2.72
C HIS A 59 -7.38 -5.39 1.80
N CYS A 60 -8.48 -6.17 1.75
CA CYS A 60 -9.64 -5.87 0.90
C CYS A 60 -10.40 -4.62 1.38
N THR A 61 -10.37 -4.33 2.68
CA THR A 61 -10.81 -3.07 3.28
C THR A 61 -9.58 -2.36 3.86
N PRO A 62 -8.79 -1.66 3.03
CA PRO A 62 -7.48 -1.18 3.44
C PRO A 62 -7.57 -0.03 4.45
N SER A 63 -6.57 0.09 5.31
CA SER A 63 -6.49 1.17 6.29
C SER A 63 -5.98 2.48 5.70
N ALA A 64 -5.32 2.42 4.55
CA ALA A 64 -4.73 3.58 3.90
C ALA A 64 -5.03 3.67 2.39
N LYS A 65 -5.08 4.90 1.90
CA LYS A 65 -5.16 5.25 0.47
C LYS A 65 -4.02 6.16 0.07
N ILE A 66 -3.73 6.18 -1.23
CA ILE A 66 -2.71 7.05 -1.80
C ILE A 66 -3.40 8.18 -2.56
N VAL A 67 -3.01 9.43 -2.28
CA VAL A 67 -3.44 10.63 -3.02
C VAL A 67 -2.19 11.39 -3.46
N GLY A 68 -1.86 11.29 -4.74
CA GLY A 68 -0.56 11.76 -5.24
C GLY A 68 0.59 11.01 -4.56
N ARG A 69 1.38 11.71 -3.74
CA ARG A 69 2.47 11.11 -2.94
C ARG A 69 2.11 10.93 -1.47
N LYS A 70 0.88 11.25 -1.06
CA LYS A 70 0.45 11.22 0.33
C LYS A 70 -0.25 9.92 0.64
N VAL A 71 0.18 9.26 1.71
CA VAL A 71 -0.51 8.09 2.26
C VAL A 71 -1.42 8.57 3.38
N MET A 72 -2.71 8.36 3.21
CA MET A 72 -3.77 8.95 4.04
C MET A 72 -4.61 7.85 4.69
N ALA A 73 -5.02 8.04 5.94
CA ALA A 73 -5.90 7.09 6.64
C ALA A 73 -7.30 7.04 6.00
N GLN A 74 -7.85 5.84 5.78
CA GLN A 74 -9.20 5.65 5.24
C GLN A 74 -10.31 5.64 6.31
N HIS A 75 -9.94 5.36 7.55
CA HIS A 75 -10.78 5.40 8.74
C HIS A 75 -9.93 5.79 9.95
N ASP A 76 -10.54 5.92 11.12
CA ASP A 76 -9.79 6.12 12.36
C ASP A 76 -8.88 4.91 12.62
N LEU A 77 -7.64 5.17 13.05
CA LEU A 77 -6.64 4.17 13.39
C LEU A 77 -6.20 4.37 14.83
N LYS A 78 -5.96 3.26 15.53
CA LYS A 78 -5.39 3.19 16.88
C LYS A 78 -3.90 2.84 16.80
N PRO A 79 -3.11 3.13 17.85
CA PRO A 79 -1.77 2.58 17.94
C PRO A 79 -1.77 1.06 17.72
N ASN A 80 -0.80 0.58 16.96
CA ASN A 80 -0.63 -0.81 16.54
C ASN A 80 -1.65 -1.33 15.50
N ASP A 81 -2.47 -0.47 14.90
CA ASP A 81 -3.19 -0.84 13.69
C ASP A 81 -2.21 -0.97 12.51
N GLU A 82 -2.39 -2.02 11.69
CA GLU A 82 -1.59 -2.25 10.49
C GLU A 82 -1.98 -1.29 9.37
N ILE A 83 -0.97 -0.73 8.71
CA ILE A 83 -1.12 0.05 7.50
C ILE A 83 -1.16 -0.91 6.32
N THR A 84 -2.28 -0.93 5.60
CA THR A 84 -2.55 -1.83 4.48
C THR A 84 -3.07 -1.06 3.27
N PHE A 85 -2.83 -1.60 2.08
CA PHE A 85 -3.32 -1.06 0.80
C PHE A 85 -4.24 -2.03 0.07
N ASP A 86 -5.09 -1.51 -0.80
CA ASP A 86 -5.51 -2.26 -1.97
C ASP A 86 -4.30 -2.33 -2.92
N LYS A 87 -3.69 -3.50 -3.09
CA LYS A 87 -2.49 -3.59 -3.93
C LYS A 87 -2.78 -3.27 -5.40
N ASN A 88 -4.03 -3.36 -5.87
CA ASN A 88 -4.36 -2.93 -7.23
C ASN A 88 -4.07 -1.46 -7.47
N ILE A 89 -4.14 -0.59 -6.44
CA ILE A 89 -3.88 0.83 -6.61
C ILE A 89 -2.38 1.16 -6.75
N MET A 90 -1.47 0.20 -6.51
CA MET A 90 -0.05 0.45 -6.60
C MET A 90 0.41 0.61 -8.05
N ALA A 91 -0.17 -0.08 -9.03
CA ALA A 91 0.25 0.02 -10.42
C ALA A 91 -0.87 -0.37 -11.37
N ASP A 92 -0.84 0.15 -12.59
CA ASP A 92 -1.71 -0.28 -13.69
C ASP A 92 -1.66 -1.80 -13.88
N GLU A 93 -0.45 -2.36 -13.83
CA GLU A 93 -0.17 -3.79 -13.87
C GLU A 93 0.85 -4.13 -12.77
N LEU A 94 0.52 -5.10 -11.92
CA LEU A 94 1.43 -5.54 -10.86
C LEU A 94 2.51 -6.45 -11.44
N GLN A 95 3.77 -6.21 -11.08
CA GLN A 95 4.90 -7.07 -11.43
C GLN A 95 4.79 -8.47 -10.82
N LYS A 96 4.09 -8.60 -9.68
CA LYS A 96 3.84 -9.89 -9.01
C LYS A 96 2.35 -9.99 -8.65
N PRO A 97 1.49 -10.41 -9.60
CA PRO A 97 0.09 -10.70 -9.31
C PRO A 97 -0.05 -11.82 -8.28
N PHE A 98 -1.11 -11.80 -7.48
CA PHE A 98 -1.36 -12.82 -6.46
C PHE A 98 -2.86 -12.96 -6.17
N VAL A 99 -3.27 -14.13 -5.68
CA VAL A 99 -4.64 -14.37 -5.21
C VAL A 99 -4.76 -13.90 -3.76
N CYS A 100 -5.69 -12.99 -3.49
CA CYS A 100 -5.96 -12.52 -2.14
C CYS A 100 -6.55 -13.64 -1.29
N LYS A 101 -5.93 -13.92 -0.14
CA LYS A 101 -6.42 -14.94 0.80
C LYS A 101 -7.77 -14.55 1.44
N CYS A 102 -8.08 -13.25 1.54
CA CYS A 102 -9.31 -12.77 2.16
C CYS A 102 -10.54 -12.99 1.27
N CYS A 103 -10.45 -12.71 -0.04
CA CYS A 103 -11.61 -12.74 -0.94
C CYS A 103 -11.48 -13.69 -2.14
N GLY A 104 -10.35 -14.38 -2.30
CA GLY A 104 -10.10 -15.30 -3.42
C GLY A 104 -9.87 -14.63 -4.78
N LYS A 105 -9.89 -13.30 -4.86
CA LYS A 105 -9.72 -12.56 -6.11
C LYS A 105 -8.25 -12.45 -6.52
N LEU A 106 -7.99 -12.50 -7.82
CA LEU A 106 -6.67 -12.24 -8.39
C LEU A 106 -6.42 -10.72 -8.45
N LEU A 107 -5.39 -10.26 -7.74
CA LEU A 107 -4.89 -8.89 -7.86
C LEU A 107 -3.82 -8.84 -8.94
N ARG A 108 -4.02 -7.97 -9.93
CA ARG A 108 -3.11 -7.79 -11.06
C ARG A 108 -2.92 -6.32 -11.47
N GLY A 109 -3.52 -5.36 -10.77
CA GLY A 109 -3.31 -3.91 -10.99
C GLY A 109 -4.56 -3.17 -11.46
N LYS A 110 -4.49 -1.83 -11.55
CA LYS A 110 -5.63 -0.93 -11.81
C LYS A 110 -6.37 -1.23 -13.11
N LYS A 111 -5.67 -1.69 -14.17
CA LYS A 111 -6.29 -2.00 -15.47
C LYS A 111 -7.22 -3.20 -15.42
N TYR A 112 -7.19 -3.94 -14.32
CA TYR A 112 -7.85 -5.20 -14.18
C TYR A 112 -8.73 -5.19 -12.92
N PRO A 113 -9.99 -4.77 -13.06
CA PRO A 113 -10.93 -4.85 -11.96
C PRO A 113 -10.98 -6.27 -11.42
N ALA A 114 -11.03 -6.41 -10.10
CA ALA A 114 -11.06 -7.69 -9.42
C ALA A 114 -12.39 -8.40 -9.73
N THR A 115 -12.40 -9.24 -10.76
CA THR A 115 -13.51 -10.14 -11.13
C THR A 115 -13.76 -11.12 -9.99
#